data_AF-A0A7V5FU12-F1
#
_entry.id   AF-A0A7V5FU12-F1
#
_cell.length_a   1.000
_cell.length_b   1.000
_cell.length_c   1.000
_cell.angle_alpha   90.00
_cell.angle_beta   90.00
_cell.angle_gamma   90.00
#
_symmetry.space_group_name_H-M   'P 1'
#
loop_
_entity.id
_entity.type
_entity.pdbx_description
1 polymer ?
#
loop_
_entity_poly.entity_id
_entity_poly.type
_entity_poly.pdbx_seq_one_letter_code
_entity_poly.pdbx_strand_id
1 'polypeptide(L)'
;MIADILAQAWQSLLLLLISPFQQGLEIFILKFVPFVLFLELPVYLIILLGIFKYYIRKISFIDENPAYLPTVSCIITCYSEGNDVQMTIRSLREQLFGGSIEIIPVD
;
A
#
# COMPACT_ATOMS: atom_id res chain seq x y z
N MET A 1 7.30 37.63 18.46
CA MET A 1 6.70 36.39 19.00
C MET A 1 6.94 35.18 18.08
N ILE A 2 6.36 35.10 16.87
CA ILE A 2 6.59 33.94 15.96
C ILE A 2 8.05 33.88 15.48
N ALA A 3 8.66 35.02 15.15
CA ALA A 3 10.06 35.09 14.74
C ALA A 3 11.04 34.66 15.85
N ASP A 4 10.72 34.98 17.10
CA ASP A 4 11.54 34.59 18.26
C ASP A 4 11.44 33.09 18.54
N ILE A 5 10.25 32.51 18.39
CA ILE A 5 10.02 31.07 18.49
C ILE A 5 10.78 30.33 17.38
N LEU A 6 10.74 30.84 16.14
CA LEU A 6 11.51 30.29 15.02
C LEU A 6 13.02 30.37 15.25
N ALA A 7 13.52 31.49 15.76
CA ALA A 7 14.94 31.66 16.07
C ALA A 7 15.41 30.72 17.19
N GLN A 8 14.59 30.54 18.23
CA GLN A 8 14.89 29.62 19.34
C GLN A 8 14.80 28.15 18.90
N ALA A 9 13.82 27.79 18.08
CA ALA A 9 13.71 26.46 17.49
C ALA A 9 14.92 26.16 16.61
N TRP A 10 15.35 27.13 15.81
CA TRP A 10 16.54 27.01 14.96
C TRP A 10 17.82 26.82 15.77
N GLN A 11 18.00 27.59 16.84
CA GLN A 11 19.15 27.42 17.74
C GLN A 11 19.13 26.07 18.45
N SER A 12 17.96 25.61 18.89
CA SER A 12 17.81 24.29 19.53
C SER A 12 18.11 23.15 18.55
N LEU A 13 17.69 23.28 17.29
CA LEU A 13 17.98 22.32 16.22
C LEU A 13 19.49 22.26 15.93
N LEU A 14 20.16 23.42 15.82
CA LEU A 14 21.60 23.48 15.59
C LEU A 14 22.39 22.86 16.74
N LEU A 15 22.00 23.12 17.99
CA LEU A 15 22.62 22.51 19.16
C LEU A 15 22.43 20.99 19.16
N LEU A 16 21.25 20.51 18.78
CA LEU A 16 20.98 19.07 18.67
C LEU A 16 21.87 18.39 17.62
N LEU A 17 22.12 19.05 16.49
CA LEU A 17 22.98 18.53 15.41
C LEU A 17 24.48 18.54 15.77
N ILE A 18 24.94 19.49 16.58
CA ILE A 18 26.37 19.66 16.93
C ILE A 18 26.73 18.88 18.21
N SER A 19 25.76 18.63 19.10
CA SER A 19 25.95 17.88 20.35
C SER A 19 26.63 16.49 20.22
N PRO A 20 26.41 15.67 19.16
CA PRO A 20 27.04 14.35 19.04
C PRO A 20 28.56 14.45 18.86
N PHE A 21 29.04 15.54 18.25
CA PHE A 21 30.46 15.78 17.99
C PHE A 21 31.23 16.26 19.23
N GLN A 22 30.56 16.76 20.26
CA GLN A 22 31.20 17.35 21.45
C GLN A 22 31.14 16.46 22.70
N GLN A 23 30.08 15.68 22.89
CA GLN A 23 29.84 14.92 24.13
C GLN A 23 30.07 13.40 23.98
N GLY A 24 30.55 12.95 22.82
CA GLY A 24 30.83 11.55 22.52
C GLY A 24 29.69 10.89 21.75
N LEU A 25 30.00 10.43 20.53
CA LEU A 25 29.05 9.79 19.62
C LEU A 25 28.39 8.55 20.24
N GLU A 26 29.08 7.85 21.14
CA GLU A 26 28.61 6.63 21.78
C GLU A 26 27.33 6.84 22.58
N ILE A 27 27.26 7.90 23.39
CA ILE A 27 26.11 8.20 24.25
C ILE A 27 24.92 8.64 23.39
N PHE A 28 25.18 9.38 22.33
CA PHE A 28 24.15 9.80 21.38
C PHE A 28 23.56 8.59 20.63
N ILE A 29 24.41 7.71 20.11
CA ILE A 29 24.00 6.47 19.45
C ILE A 29 23.18 5.60 20.40
N LEU A 30 23.66 5.35 21.61
CA LEU A 30 22.97 4.52 22.60
C LEU A 30 21.60 5.09 23.02
N LYS A 31 21.40 6.41 22.97
CA LYS A 31 20.13 7.04 23.35
C LYS A 31 19.16 7.20 22.19
N PHE A 32 19.64 7.51 20.99
CA PHE A 32 18.77 7.90 19.88
C PHE A 32 18.48 6.74 18.93
N VAL A 33 19.49 5.93 18.62
CA VAL A 33 19.38 4.79 17.71
C VAL A 33 18.36 3.75 18.15
N PRO A 34 18.22 3.35 19.44
CA PRO A 34 17.20 2.38 19.79
C PRO A 34 15.79 2.88 19.48
N PHE A 35 15.46 4.15 19.73
CA PHE A 35 14.11 4.66 19.43
C PHE A 35 13.82 4.74 17.94
N VAL A 36 14.79 5.20 17.15
CA VAL A 36 14.67 5.24 15.68
C VAL A 36 14.53 3.82 15.14
N LEU A 37 15.35 2.87 15.60
CA LEU A 37 15.23 1.47 15.22
C LEU A 37 13.90 0.88 15.66
N PHE A 38 13.43 1.09 16.89
CA PHE A 38 12.15 0.54 17.36
C PHE A 38 10.94 1.09 16.60
N LEU A 39 11.03 2.28 16.01
CA LEU A 39 9.96 2.87 15.21
C LEU A 39 10.08 2.54 13.71
N GLU A 40 11.27 2.65 13.14
CA GLU A 40 11.48 2.42 11.71
C GLU A 40 11.58 0.94 11.35
N LEU A 41 12.18 0.11 12.20
CA LEU A 41 12.39 -1.32 11.93
C LEU A 41 11.05 -2.07 11.76
N PRO A 42 10.02 -1.88 12.60
CA PRO A 42 8.71 -2.50 12.37
C PRO A 42 8.08 -2.08 11.04
N VAL A 43 8.22 -0.80 10.65
CA VAL A 43 7.73 -0.30 9.37
C VAL A 43 8.44 -1.01 8.21
N TYR A 44 9.76 -1.11 8.26
CA TYR A 44 10.52 -1.82 7.24
C TYR A 44 10.19 -3.32 7.20
N LEU A 45 9.96 -3.96 8.36
CA LEU A 45 9.52 -5.35 8.41
C LEU A 45 8.16 -5.55 7.73
N ILE A 46 7.19 -4.67 7.98
CA ILE A 46 5.87 -4.75 7.33
C ILE A 46 6.01 -4.63 5.81
N ILE A 47 6.83 -3.69 5.33
CA ILE A 47 7.10 -3.51 3.89
C ILE A 47 7.73 -4.78 3.31
N LEU A 48 8.78 -5.31 3.95
CA LEU A 48 9.47 -6.51 3.51
C LEU A 48 8.53 -7.72 3.45
N LEU A 49 7.73 -7.93 4.50
CA LEU A 49 6.74 -9.02 4.57
C LEU A 49 5.67 -8.86 3.47
N GLY A 50 5.24 -7.64 3.18
CA GLY A 50 4.30 -7.35 2.10
C GLY A 50 4.87 -7.72 0.73
N ILE A 51 6.11 -7.32 0.45
CA ILE A 51 6.82 -7.68 -0.79
C ILE A 51 6.98 -9.19 -0.90
N PHE A 52 7.41 -9.85 0.17
CA PHE A 52 7.64 -11.29 0.18
C PHE A 52 6.33 -12.08 -0.03
N LYS A 53 5.26 -11.68 0.66
CA LYS A 53 3.91 -12.24 0.48
C LYS A 53 3.42 -12.08 -0.96
N TYR A 54 3.63 -10.90 -1.55
CA TYR A 54 3.27 -10.65 -2.94
C TYR A 54 4.07 -11.53 -3.90
N TYR A 55 5.38 -11.67 -3.68
CA TYR A 55 6.24 -12.49 -4.52
C TYR A 55 5.87 -13.97 -4.48
N ILE A 56 5.64 -14.52 -3.27
CA ILE A 56 5.15 -15.90 -3.11
C ILE A 56 3.84 -16.09 -3.87
N ARG A 57 2.88 -15.19 -3.67
CA ARG A 57 1.58 -15.25 -4.36
C ARG A 57 1.78 -15.21 -5.87
N LYS A 58 2.56 -14.27 -6.39
CA LYS A 58 2.77 -14.10 -7.82
C LYS A 58 3.34 -15.36 -8.48
N ILE A 59 4.29 -16.04 -7.84
CA ILE A 59 4.85 -17.30 -8.35
C ILE A 59 3.78 -18.40 -8.43
N SER A 60 2.87 -18.47 -7.46
CA SER A 60 1.83 -19.51 -7.43
C SER A 60 0.71 -19.32 -8.48
N PHE A 61 0.56 -18.13 -9.08
CA PHE A 61 -0.56 -17.80 -9.97
C PHE A 61 -0.17 -17.66 -11.46
N ILE A 62 1.07 -17.97 -11.84
CA ILE A 62 1.46 -17.98 -13.25
C ILE A 62 1.06 -19.33 -13.85
N ASP A 63 -0.20 -19.44 -14.24
CA ASP A 63 -0.63 -20.42 -15.25
C ASP A 63 -1.10 -19.63 -16.46
N GLU A 64 -0.21 -19.47 -17.46
CA GLU A 64 -0.48 -18.64 -18.64
C GLU A 64 -1.49 -19.28 -19.60
N ASN A 65 -1.89 -20.52 -19.33
CA ASN A 65 -2.93 -21.20 -20.09
C ASN A 65 -3.78 -22.06 -19.14
N PRO A 66 -4.85 -21.51 -18.55
CA PRO A 66 -5.68 -22.28 -17.66
C PRO A 66 -6.25 -23.47 -18.45
N ALA A 67 -5.90 -24.69 -18.04
CA ALA A 67 -6.38 -25.92 -18.67
C ALA A 67 -7.92 -26.08 -18.59
N TYR A 68 -8.58 -25.23 -17.78
CA TYR A 68 -10.00 -25.21 -17.55
C TYR A 68 -10.55 -23.78 -17.66
N LEU A 69 -11.54 -23.58 -18.52
CA LEU A 69 -12.27 -22.33 -18.69
C LEU A 69 -13.64 -22.47 -18.00
N PRO A 70 -13.81 -21.99 -16.76
CA PRO A 70 -15.09 -22.09 -16.06
C PRO A 70 -16.16 -21.22 -16.70
N THR A 71 -17.42 -21.60 -16.48
CA THR A 71 -18.54 -20.67 -16.62
C THR A 71 -18.52 -19.70 -15.43
N VAL A 72 -18.56 -18.39 -15.71
CA VAL A 72 -18.54 -17.34 -14.69
C VAL A 72 -19.87 -16.60 -14.70
N SER A 73 -20.52 -16.51 -13.54
CA SER A 73 -21.74 -15.70 -13.37
C SER A 73 -21.36 -14.36 -12.73
N CYS A 74 -21.56 -13.28 -13.47
CA CYS A 74 -21.37 -11.90 -13.05
C CYS A 74 -22.69 -11.32 -12.53
N ILE A 75 -22.78 -11.16 -11.20
CA ILE A 75 -23.92 -10.51 -10.56
C ILE A 75 -23.66 -9.01 -10.54
N ILE A 76 -24.56 -8.25 -11.17
CA ILE A 76 -24.54 -6.79 -11.15
C ILE A 76 -25.59 -6.34 -10.15
N THR A 77 -25.16 -5.89 -8.98
CA THR A 77 -26.04 -5.21 -8.03
C THR A 77 -26.36 -3.83 -8.59
N CYS A 78 -27.62 -3.64 -8.92
CA CYS A 78 -28.18 -2.40 -9.40
C CYS A 78 -28.91 -1.75 -8.20
N TYR A 79 -28.58 -0.52 -7.89
CA TYR A 79 -29.36 0.35 -7.04
C TYR A 79 -29.44 1.75 -7.65
N SER A 80 -30.57 2.05 -8.27
CA SER A 80 -30.86 3.39 -8.82
C SER A 80 -29.82 3.94 -9.81
N GLU A 81 -28.92 3.13 -10.39
CA GLU A 81 -27.98 3.59 -11.44
C GLU A 81 -28.68 3.77 -12.79
N GLY A 82 -29.91 3.27 -12.92
CA GLY A 82 -30.75 3.48 -14.11
C GLY A 82 -30.07 2.98 -15.39
N ASN A 83 -29.84 3.87 -16.36
CA ASN A 83 -29.23 3.50 -17.64
C ASN A 83 -27.73 3.18 -17.55
N ASP A 84 -27.05 3.55 -16.47
CA ASP A 84 -25.60 3.35 -16.34
C ASP A 84 -25.25 1.86 -16.20
N VAL A 85 -26.17 1.03 -15.71
CA VAL A 85 -26.05 -0.44 -15.68
C VAL A 85 -25.78 -1.02 -17.08
N GLN A 86 -26.32 -0.40 -18.14
CA GLN A 86 -26.11 -0.86 -19.51
C GLN A 86 -24.64 -0.78 -19.93
N MET A 87 -23.89 0.20 -19.40
CA MET A 87 -22.45 0.33 -19.69
C MET A 87 -21.67 -0.83 -19.07
N THR A 88 -22.01 -1.21 -17.83
CA THR A 88 -21.44 -2.37 -17.14
C THR A 88 -21.73 -3.67 -17.89
N ILE A 89 -22.97 -3.88 -18.33
CA ILE A 89 -23.36 -5.06 -19.11
C ILE A 89 -22.58 -5.13 -20.43
N ARG A 90 -22.44 -4.02 -21.16
CA ARG A 90 -21.67 -3.96 -22.40
C ARG A 90 -20.20 -4.30 -22.18
N SER A 91 -19.59 -3.73 -21.14
CA SER A 91 -18.19 -4.01 -20.78
C SER A 91 -17.95 -5.47 -20.43
N LEU A 92 -18.87 -6.12 -19.72
CA LEU A 92 -18.79 -7.55 -19.41
C LEU A 92 -18.92 -8.43 -20.66
N ARG A 93 -19.77 -8.04 -21.61
CA ARG A 93 -19.94 -8.75 -22.89
C ARG A 93 -18.70 -8.65 -23.79
N GLU A 94 -17.94 -7.57 -23.69
CA GLU A 94 -16.76 -7.29 -24.53
C GLU A 94 -15.45 -7.88 -23.99
N GLN A 95 -15.50 -8.61 -22.86
CA GLN A 95 -14.32 -9.26 -22.27
C GLN A 95 -13.73 -10.32 -23.22
N LEU A 96 -12.39 -10.39 -23.29
CA LEU A 96 -11.64 -11.41 -24.05
C LEU A 96 -11.54 -12.75 -23.30
N PHE A 97 -12.47 -13.05 -22.40
CA PHE A 97 -12.48 -14.29 -21.63
C PHE A 97 -12.90 -15.46 -22.54
N GLY A 98 -12.11 -16.54 -22.56
CA GLY A 98 -12.37 -17.70 -23.43
C GLY A 98 -13.51 -18.61 -22.96
N GLY A 99 -14.01 -18.44 -21.73
CA GLY A 99 -15.12 -19.20 -21.17
C GLY A 99 -16.48 -18.51 -21.36
N SER A 100 -17.54 -19.14 -20.84
CA SER A 100 -18.88 -18.56 -20.89
C SER A 100 -19.10 -17.57 -19.73
N ILE A 101 -19.67 -16.41 -20.04
CA ILE A 101 -20.07 -15.40 -19.04
C ILE A 101 -21.59 -15.33 -18.98
N GLU A 102 -22.15 -15.53 -17.80
CA GLU A 102 -23.56 -15.29 -17.48
C GLU A 102 -23.67 -13.94 -16.76
N ILE A 103 -24.57 -13.06 -17.20
CA ILE A 103 -24.75 -11.73 -16.62
C ILE A 103 -26.11 -11.65 -15.95
N ILE A 104 -26.13 -11.39 -14.64
CA ILE A 104 -27.34 -11.38 -13.80
C ILE A 104 -27.48 -10.01 -13.14
N PRO A 105 -28.28 -9.09 -13.70
CA PRO A 105 -28.64 -7.86 -13.01
C PRO A 105 -29.62 -8.15 -11.87
N VAL A 106 -29.37 -7.59 -10.69
CA VAL A 106 -30.22 -7.71 -9.49
C VAL A 106 -30.51 -6.30 -9.00
N ASP A 107 -31.80 -5.95 -8.88
CA ASP A 107 -32.33 -4.66 -8.40
C ASP A 107 -33.01 -4.84 -7.03
#